data_AF-A0A6A3AD76-F1
#
_entry.id   AF-A0A6A3AD76-F1
#
_cell.length_a   1.000
_cell.length_b   1.000
_cell.length_c   1.000
_cell.angle_alpha   90.00
_cell.angle_beta   90.00
_cell.angle_gamma   90.00
#
_symmetry.space_group_name_H-M   'P 1'
#
loop_
_entity.id
_entity.type
_entity.pdbx_description
1 polymer ?
#
loop_
_entity_poly.entity_id
_entity_poly.type
_entity_poly.pdbx_seq_one_letter_code
_entity_poly.pdbx_strand_id
1 'polypeptide(L)'
;MKYVLITGGVVSGLGKGVTASSIGVVLQACGLRVTSIKIDPYLNTDAGTMSPFEHGEVFVLDDGGEVDLDLGNYERFLDVTLTKDNNITTGKIYQSVLDKERKGDYLGKTVQVVPHITDAIKDWIEVVALILVDGKEGPADVCVIELGGTVGDIESMPFIEALRQLSFSVGPDNFCLIHVSLIPVLGVVGEQKTKPTQHSVRELRALGLTPHLLACRSAQPLLDNTKVKLSQFCHVEAANILNIHDVPKIWHIPLLLRNQKAHHSILKQLNLLSIAAPPDLKAWNRRAETFDNLTDSVRIAMVGKYVGLTDSYLSVVKALLHASIACSLKPSIDWISASDLEDDTARSAPEAHAAAWKSLRNAECVLVPGGFGDRGVWNDIGSKIC
;
A
#
# COMPACT_ATOMS: atom_id res chain seq x y z
N MET A 1 -20.18 4.74 -9.70
CA MET A 1 -18.84 4.51 -9.12
C MET A 1 -17.81 5.27 -9.94
N LYS A 2 -16.86 5.95 -9.30
CA LYS A 2 -15.69 6.55 -9.93
C LYS A 2 -14.44 5.75 -9.57
N TYR A 3 -13.44 5.72 -10.42
CA TYR A 3 -12.23 4.93 -10.20
C TYR A 3 -10.97 5.81 -10.19
N VAL A 4 -10.12 5.63 -9.19
CA VAL A 4 -8.77 6.20 -9.14
C VAL A 4 -7.79 5.04 -9.17
N LEU A 5 -7.11 4.84 -10.29
CA LEU A 5 -6.07 3.83 -10.46
C LEU A 5 -4.71 4.41 -10.08
N ILE A 6 -3.98 3.70 -9.22
CA ILE A 6 -2.60 3.97 -8.85
C ILE A 6 -1.72 2.85 -9.45
N THR A 7 -0.70 3.24 -10.22
CA THR A 7 0.28 2.29 -10.79
C THR A 7 1.70 2.61 -10.35
N GLY A 8 2.56 1.58 -10.33
CA GLY A 8 3.98 1.71 -10.02
C GLY A 8 4.87 1.84 -11.24
N GLY A 9 5.88 2.69 -11.16
CA GLY A 9 6.86 2.88 -12.21
C GLY A 9 8.16 2.14 -11.96
N VAL A 10 9.18 2.88 -11.56
CA VAL A 10 10.59 2.51 -11.72
C VAL A 10 11.08 1.36 -10.82
N VAL A 11 10.58 1.28 -9.58
CA VAL A 11 10.99 0.23 -8.62
C VAL A 11 9.79 -0.16 -7.73
N SER A 12 9.83 -1.38 -7.19
CA SER A 12 8.92 -1.81 -6.13
C SER A 12 9.24 -1.07 -4.81
N GLY A 13 8.28 -1.06 -3.86
CA GLY A 13 8.49 -0.42 -2.55
C GLY A 13 8.49 1.12 -2.54
N LEU A 14 8.09 1.81 -3.62
CA LEU A 14 8.07 3.29 -3.66
C LEU A 14 7.05 3.97 -2.74
N GLY A 15 6.18 3.20 -2.08
CA GLY A 15 5.07 3.72 -1.28
C GLY A 15 3.78 3.93 -2.10
N LYS A 16 3.44 2.97 -2.97
CA LYS A 16 2.17 2.95 -3.70
C LYS A 16 0.99 2.88 -2.74
N GLY A 17 0.94 1.89 -1.85
CA GLY A 17 -0.08 1.78 -0.81
C GLY A 17 -0.22 3.04 0.06
N VAL A 18 0.89 3.68 0.45
CA VAL A 18 0.85 4.96 1.18
C VAL A 18 0.26 6.09 0.33
N THR A 19 0.61 6.15 -0.96
CA THR A 19 0.08 7.17 -1.88
C THR A 19 -1.42 6.96 -2.11
N ALA A 20 -1.83 5.72 -2.40
CA ALA A 20 -3.22 5.34 -2.65
C ALA A 20 -4.11 5.58 -1.42
N SER A 21 -3.69 5.12 -0.24
CA SER A 21 -4.40 5.37 1.01
C SER A 21 -4.50 6.87 1.33
N SER A 22 -3.43 7.64 1.10
CA SER A 22 -3.44 9.09 1.33
C SER A 22 -4.33 9.85 0.35
N ILE A 23 -4.46 9.39 -0.90
CA ILE A 23 -5.45 9.91 -1.85
C ILE A 23 -6.86 9.62 -1.34
N GLY A 24 -7.12 8.40 -0.87
CA GLY A 24 -8.41 8.04 -0.27
C GLY A 24 -8.77 8.95 0.92
N VAL A 25 -7.82 9.19 1.83
CA VAL A 25 -8.00 10.12 2.97
C VAL A 25 -8.37 11.53 2.50
N VAL A 26 -7.67 12.02 1.48
CA VAL A 26 -7.90 13.36 0.93
C VAL A 26 -9.28 13.47 0.26
N LEU A 27 -9.76 12.41 -0.37
CA LEU A 27 -11.11 12.35 -0.96
C LEU A 27 -12.20 12.21 0.12
N GLN A 28 -11.97 11.42 1.16
CA GLN A 28 -12.86 11.37 2.33
C GLN A 28 -12.97 12.72 3.04
N ALA A 29 -11.86 13.45 3.15
CA ALA A 29 -11.85 14.80 3.69
C ALA A 29 -12.69 15.78 2.85
N CYS A 30 -12.90 15.49 1.57
CA CYS A 30 -13.81 16.22 0.68
C CYS A 30 -15.28 15.77 0.81
N GLY A 31 -15.61 14.89 1.75
CA GLY A 31 -16.97 14.40 1.99
C GLY A 31 -17.40 13.21 1.12
N LEU A 32 -16.48 12.61 0.37
CA LEU A 32 -16.76 11.45 -0.48
C LEU A 32 -16.61 10.13 0.31
N ARG A 33 -17.42 9.14 -0.03
CA ARG A 33 -17.24 7.76 0.44
C ARG A 33 -16.23 7.04 -0.44
N VAL A 34 -15.28 6.37 0.17
CA VAL A 34 -14.16 5.73 -0.52
C VAL A 34 -14.08 4.25 -0.16
N THR A 35 -13.89 3.41 -1.16
CA THR A 35 -13.49 2.00 -1.00
C THR A 35 -12.13 1.78 -1.66
N SER A 36 -11.49 0.63 -1.41
CA SER A 36 -10.22 0.29 -2.03
C SER A 36 -10.16 -1.14 -2.54
N ILE A 37 -9.44 -1.32 -3.65
CA ILE A 37 -9.11 -2.62 -4.22
C ILE A 37 -7.60 -2.66 -4.42
N LYS A 38 -6.96 -3.71 -3.93
CA LYS A 38 -5.54 -3.99 -4.14
C LYS A 38 -5.41 -5.13 -5.13
N ILE A 39 -4.69 -4.89 -6.22
CA ILE A 39 -4.33 -5.90 -7.21
C ILE A 39 -2.89 -6.34 -6.93
N ASP A 40 -2.70 -7.64 -6.87
CA ASP A 40 -1.44 -8.32 -6.62
C ASP A 40 -1.10 -9.25 -7.79
N PRO A 41 -0.04 -8.94 -8.56
CA PRO A 41 0.28 -9.72 -9.74
C PRO A 41 0.92 -11.09 -9.44
N TYR A 42 1.16 -11.43 -8.16
CA TYR A 42 1.67 -12.75 -7.78
C TYR A 42 0.63 -13.87 -7.99
N LEU A 43 1.12 -15.11 -8.13
CA LEU A 43 0.29 -16.28 -8.44
C LEU A 43 -0.43 -16.91 -7.25
N ASN A 44 0.04 -16.72 -6.02
CA ASN A 44 -0.67 -17.22 -4.84
C ASN A 44 -2.10 -16.68 -4.82
N THR A 45 -3.07 -17.54 -4.51
CA THR A 45 -4.47 -17.13 -4.40
C THR A 45 -4.65 -16.14 -3.25
N ASP A 46 -4.01 -16.42 -2.13
CA ASP A 46 -4.10 -15.69 -0.86
C ASP A 46 -2.68 -15.49 -0.28
N ALA A 47 -2.51 -14.54 0.65
CA ALA A 47 -1.20 -14.25 1.25
C ALA A 47 -0.82 -15.21 2.40
N GLY A 48 -1.78 -15.92 2.99
CA GLY A 48 -1.57 -16.67 4.24
C GLY A 48 -0.56 -17.81 4.19
N THR A 49 -0.27 -18.36 2.99
CA THR A 49 0.78 -19.37 2.83
C THR A 49 2.18 -18.79 2.68
N MET A 50 2.32 -17.46 2.60
CA MET A 50 3.60 -16.81 2.38
C MET A 50 4.39 -16.66 3.68
N SER A 51 5.71 -16.77 3.55
CA SER A 51 6.61 -16.50 4.66
C SER A 51 6.66 -15.00 4.96
N PRO A 52 6.60 -14.58 6.24
CA PRO A 52 6.81 -13.18 6.62
C PRO A 52 8.16 -12.60 6.21
N PHE A 53 9.15 -13.46 5.89
CA PHE A 53 10.45 -13.03 5.37
C PHE A 53 10.44 -12.64 3.89
N GLU A 54 9.50 -13.16 3.11
CA GLU A 54 9.42 -12.94 1.65
C GLU A 54 8.52 -11.77 1.31
N HIS A 55 7.31 -11.76 1.89
CA HIS A 55 6.24 -10.85 1.51
C HIS A 55 5.91 -9.83 2.61
N GLY A 56 6.56 -9.92 3.77
CA GLY A 56 6.16 -9.21 4.96
C GLY A 56 4.98 -9.88 5.66
N GLU A 57 4.44 -9.19 6.65
CA GLU A 57 3.32 -9.68 7.45
C GLU A 57 2.05 -9.97 6.61
N VAL A 58 1.36 -11.08 6.93
CA VAL A 58 0.02 -11.37 6.39
C VAL A 58 -1.00 -10.58 7.21
N PHE A 59 -1.83 -9.79 6.53
CA PHE A 59 -2.91 -9.06 7.18
C PHE A 59 -4.20 -9.88 7.17
N VAL A 60 -4.90 -9.93 8.31
CA VAL A 60 -6.15 -10.70 8.47
C VAL A 60 -7.33 -9.74 8.54
N LEU A 61 -8.31 -9.93 7.65
CA LEU A 61 -9.55 -9.15 7.58
C LEU A 61 -10.64 -9.73 8.50
N ASP A 62 -11.68 -8.94 8.77
CA ASP A 62 -12.80 -9.32 9.65
C ASP A 62 -13.56 -10.56 9.16
N ASP A 63 -13.61 -10.78 7.84
CA ASP A 63 -14.21 -11.95 7.20
C ASP A 63 -13.30 -13.20 7.18
N GLY A 64 -12.12 -13.12 7.82
CA GLY A 64 -11.11 -14.17 7.86
C GLY A 64 -10.21 -14.22 6.62
N GLY A 65 -10.28 -13.24 5.72
CA GLY A 65 -9.38 -13.15 4.58
C GLY A 65 -7.91 -12.92 4.98
N GLU A 66 -7.01 -13.74 4.44
CA GLU A 66 -5.56 -13.61 4.61
C GLU A 66 -4.95 -12.90 3.40
N VAL A 67 -4.66 -11.61 3.55
CA VAL A 67 -4.36 -10.70 2.44
C VAL A 67 -3.02 -9.99 2.60
N ASP A 68 -2.61 -9.31 1.53
CA ASP A 68 -1.42 -8.45 1.53
C ASP A 68 -1.48 -7.34 2.59
N LEU A 69 -0.31 -6.94 3.09
CA LEU A 69 -0.12 -5.97 4.16
C LEU A 69 -0.65 -4.58 3.80
N ASP A 70 -0.68 -4.21 2.51
CA ASP A 70 -1.20 -2.91 2.08
C ASP A 70 -2.70 -2.77 2.36
N LEU A 71 -3.46 -3.87 2.47
CA LEU A 71 -4.87 -3.81 2.87
C LEU A 71 -5.04 -3.23 4.28
N GLY A 72 -4.14 -3.58 5.20
CA GLY A 72 -4.14 -2.99 6.54
C GLY A 72 -3.80 -1.50 6.55
N ASN A 73 -3.12 -0.98 5.51
CA ASN A 73 -2.92 0.47 5.37
C ASN A 73 -4.22 1.17 4.99
N TYR A 74 -5.02 0.58 4.10
CA TYR A 74 -6.32 1.13 3.71
C TYR A 74 -7.29 1.19 4.88
N GLU A 75 -7.46 0.10 5.63
CA GLU A 75 -8.35 0.10 6.81
C GLU A 75 -7.93 1.14 7.86
N ARG A 76 -6.63 1.19 8.20
CA ARG A 76 -6.11 2.17 9.18
C ARG A 76 -6.26 3.63 8.74
N PHE A 77 -6.20 3.91 7.44
CA PHE A 77 -6.22 5.28 6.92
C PHE A 77 -7.65 5.75 6.66
N LEU A 78 -8.49 4.87 6.14
CA LEU A 78 -9.80 5.22 5.61
C LEU A 78 -10.94 4.95 6.59
N ASP A 79 -10.69 4.27 7.71
CA ASP A 79 -11.75 3.89 8.66
C ASP A 79 -12.84 3.06 7.96
N VAL A 80 -12.39 2.03 7.23
CA VAL A 80 -13.23 1.09 6.47
C VAL A 80 -12.90 -0.34 6.87
N THR A 81 -13.85 -1.24 6.68
CA THR A 81 -13.69 -2.68 6.84
C THR A 81 -13.76 -3.33 5.46
N LEU A 82 -12.62 -3.81 4.97
CA LEU A 82 -12.50 -4.47 3.68
C LEU A 82 -12.82 -5.97 3.81
N THR A 83 -13.15 -6.58 2.68
CA THR A 83 -13.38 -8.02 2.56
C THR A 83 -12.24 -8.68 1.80
N LYS A 84 -12.11 -10.00 1.91
CA LYS A 84 -11.10 -10.77 1.15
C LYS A 84 -11.18 -10.58 -0.37
N ASP A 85 -12.32 -10.12 -0.89
CA ASP A 85 -12.54 -9.86 -2.31
C ASP A 85 -11.96 -8.51 -2.76
N ASN A 86 -11.66 -7.60 -1.81
CA ASN A 86 -10.91 -6.37 -2.07
C ASN A 86 -9.43 -6.62 -2.41
N ASN A 87 -8.92 -7.83 -2.18
CA ASN A 87 -7.61 -8.26 -2.65
C ASN A 87 -7.75 -9.18 -3.87
N ILE A 88 -7.30 -8.71 -5.02
CA ILE A 88 -7.31 -9.45 -6.29
C ILE A 88 -5.90 -9.98 -6.54
N THR A 89 -5.74 -11.28 -6.70
CA THR A 89 -4.47 -11.90 -7.07
C THR A 89 -4.56 -12.58 -8.44
N THR A 90 -3.42 -12.80 -9.11
CA THR A 90 -3.41 -13.57 -10.36
C THR A 90 -3.98 -14.97 -10.14
N GLY A 91 -3.63 -15.62 -9.03
CA GLY A 91 -4.15 -16.94 -8.66
C GLY A 91 -5.67 -16.97 -8.56
N LYS A 92 -6.27 -15.99 -7.87
CA LYS A 92 -7.72 -15.90 -7.66
C LYS A 92 -8.49 -15.74 -8.97
N ILE A 93 -8.00 -14.88 -9.87
CA ILE A 93 -8.61 -14.68 -11.18
C ILE A 93 -8.49 -15.94 -12.05
N TYR A 94 -7.30 -16.52 -12.13
CA TYR A 94 -7.06 -17.70 -12.96
C TYR A 94 -7.86 -18.89 -12.45
N GLN A 95 -7.91 -19.11 -11.13
CA GLN A 95 -8.72 -20.15 -10.52
C GLN A 95 -10.21 -19.98 -10.89
N SER A 96 -10.75 -18.77 -10.75
CA SER A 96 -12.14 -18.47 -11.10
C SER A 96 -12.46 -18.76 -12.58
N VAL A 97 -11.58 -18.35 -13.50
CA VAL A 97 -11.78 -18.59 -14.95
C VAL A 97 -11.64 -20.07 -15.30
N LEU A 98 -10.67 -20.78 -14.74
CA LEU A 98 -10.51 -22.22 -14.95
C LEU A 98 -11.67 -23.03 -14.36
N ASP A 99 -12.27 -22.58 -13.26
CA ASP A 99 -13.46 -23.22 -12.69
C ASP A 99 -14.70 -23.03 -13.55
N LYS A 100 -14.89 -21.83 -14.13
CA LYS A 100 -15.96 -21.55 -15.10
C LYS A 100 -15.79 -22.37 -16.38
N GLU A 101 -14.56 -22.52 -16.86
CA GLU A 101 -14.24 -23.34 -18.03
C GLU A 101 -14.63 -24.80 -17.82
N ARG A 102 -14.20 -25.40 -16.70
CA ARG A 102 -14.54 -26.81 -16.38
C ARG A 102 -16.03 -27.05 -16.17
N LYS A 103 -16.79 -26.04 -15.75
CA LYS A 103 -18.26 -26.10 -15.62
C LYS A 103 -18.99 -25.99 -16.96
N GLY A 104 -18.30 -25.54 -18.01
CA GLY A 104 -18.89 -25.35 -19.34
C GLY A 104 -19.50 -23.96 -19.55
N ASP A 105 -19.20 -22.98 -18.70
CA ASP A 105 -19.80 -21.63 -18.76
C ASP A 105 -19.42 -20.88 -20.05
N TYR A 106 -18.31 -21.26 -20.69
CA TYR A 106 -17.87 -20.70 -21.98
C TYR A 106 -18.39 -21.46 -23.21
N LEU A 107 -19.37 -22.36 -23.04
CA LEU A 107 -20.06 -23.07 -24.13
C LEU A 107 -19.11 -23.82 -25.10
N GLY A 108 -18.02 -24.38 -24.56
CA GLY A 108 -17.01 -25.12 -25.33
C GLY A 108 -16.10 -24.24 -26.21
N LYS A 109 -16.16 -22.91 -26.09
CA LYS A 109 -15.23 -22.01 -26.77
C LYS A 109 -13.86 -22.00 -26.09
N THR A 110 -12.80 -21.73 -26.87
CA THR A 110 -11.45 -21.58 -26.33
C THR A 110 -11.35 -20.37 -25.40
N VAL A 111 -10.90 -20.60 -24.18
CA VAL A 111 -10.60 -19.56 -23.19
C VAL A 111 -9.18 -19.01 -23.42
N GLN A 112 -9.02 -17.68 -23.32
CA GLN A 112 -7.79 -16.94 -23.59
C GLN A 112 -7.63 -15.80 -22.58
N VAL A 113 -6.41 -15.25 -22.46
CA VAL A 113 -6.17 -14.08 -21.59
C VAL A 113 -7.05 -12.90 -21.99
N VAL A 114 -7.13 -12.60 -23.29
CA VAL A 114 -8.06 -11.61 -23.84
C VAL A 114 -9.14 -12.35 -24.64
N PRO A 115 -10.44 -12.15 -24.37
CA PRO A 115 -10.98 -11.25 -23.36
C PRO A 115 -11.23 -11.91 -21.99
N HIS A 116 -11.15 -13.24 -21.85
CA HIS A 116 -11.74 -13.95 -20.69
C HIS A 116 -11.09 -13.62 -19.34
N ILE A 117 -9.76 -13.50 -19.26
CA ILE A 117 -9.08 -13.07 -18.01
C ILE A 117 -9.32 -11.59 -17.77
N THR A 118 -9.21 -10.76 -18.82
CA THR A 118 -9.44 -9.31 -18.70
C THR A 118 -10.87 -8.95 -18.31
N ASP A 119 -11.87 -9.68 -18.81
CA ASP A 119 -13.27 -9.55 -18.45
C ASP A 119 -13.48 -9.98 -17.00
N ALA A 120 -12.92 -11.12 -16.59
CA ALA A 120 -13.00 -11.56 -15.19
C ALA A 120 -12.41 -10.53 -14.21
N ILE A 121 -11.31 -9.86 -14.57
CA ILE A 121 -10.73 -8.77 -13.75
C ILE A 121 -11.67 -7.57 -13.68
N LYS A 122 -12.21 -7.11 -14.82
CA LYS A 122 -13.14 -5.96 -14.86
C LYS A 122 -14.41 -6.24 -14.07
N ASP A 123 -15.02 -7.39 -14.29
CA ASP A 123 -16.24 -7.82 -13.60
C ASP A 123 -16.00 -7.86 -12.09
N TRP A 124 -14.85 -8.38 -11.66
CA TRP A 124 -14.47 -8.42 -10.25
C TRP A 124 -14.36 -7.01 -9.66
N ILE A 125 -13.66 -6.09 -10.34
CA ILE A 125 -13.50 -4.70 -9.89
C ILE A 125 -14.85 -4.01 -9.76
N GLU A 126 -15.73 -4.15 -10.77
CA GLU A 126 -17.04 -3.51 -10.78
C GLU A 126 -17.96 -4.05 -9.67
N VAL A 127 -17.93 -5.36 -9.42
CA VAL A 127 -18.71 -5.98 -8.33
C VAL A 127 -18.18 -5.57 -6.96
N VAL A 128 -16.87 -5.68 -6.74
CA VAL A 128 -16.25 -5.42 -5.43
C VAL A 128 -16.30 -3.95 -5.05
N ALA A 129 -16.21 -3.04 -6.02
CA ALA A 129 -16.35 -1.62 -5.76
C ALA A 129 -17.73 -1.25 -5.16
N LEU A 130 -18.76 -2.08 -5.38
CA LEU A 130 -20.11 -1.87 -4.84
C LEU A 130 -20.32 -2.47 -3.43
N ILE A 131 -19.35 -3.23 -2.91
CA ILE A 131 -19.42 -3.79 -1.55
C ILE A 131 -19.39 -2.64 -0.53
N LEU A 132 -20.26 -2.73 0.48
CA LEU A 132 -20.35 -1.77 1.57
C LEU A 132 -19.18 -1.98 2.54
N VAL A 133 -18.31 -0.98 2.67
CA VAL A 133 -17.09 -1.07 3.51
C VAL A 133 -17.10 -0.10 4.70
N ASP A 134 -18.09 0.79 4.78
CA ASP A 134 -18.17 1.87 5.80
C ASP A 134 -19.46 1.81 6.64
N GLY A 135 -20.18 0.68 6.57
CA GLY A 135 -21.42 0.45 7.32
C GLY A 135 -22.62 1.31 6.91
N LYS A 136 -22.50 2.13 5.85
CA LYS A 136 -23.58 2.99 5.35
C LYS A 136 -24.30 2.34 4.18
N GLU A 137 -25.58 2.67 4.01
CA GLU A 137 -26.37 2.20 2.87
C GLU A 137 -25.85 2.75 1.53
N GLY A 138 -25.92 1.93 0.49
CA GLY A 138 -25.49 2.29 -0.87
C GLY A 138 -23.96 2.24 -1.07
N PRO A 139 -23.47 2.19 -2.32
CA PRO A 139 -22.06 2.02 -2.62
C PRO A 139 -21.24 3.28 -2.31
N ALA A 140 -19.92 3.12 -2.25
CA ALA A 140 -18.98 4.25 -2.19
C ALA A 140 -19.06 5.14 -3.45
N ASP A 141 -18.60 6.38 -3.34
CA ASP A 141 -18.53 7.31 -4.47
C ASP A 141 -17.32 7.02 -5.36
N VAL A 142 -16.18 6.70 -4.73
CA VAL A 142 -14.89 6.48 -5.38
C VAL A 142 -14.26 5.16 -4.92
N CYS A 143 -13.80 4.35 -5.86
CA CYS A 143 -12.96 3.18 -5.62
C CYS A 143 -11.49 3.51 -5.96
N VAL A 144 -10.62 3.44 -4.96
CA VAL A 144 -9.17 3.59 -5.12
C VAL A 144 -8.56 2.22 -5.41
N ILE A 145 -8.07 2.04 -6.64
CA ILE A 145 -7.46 0.80 -7.10
C ILE A 145 -5.94 0.96 -7.07
N GLU A 146 -5.24 0.10 -6.34
CA GLU A 146 -3.79 -0.02 -6.43
C GLU A 146 -3.40 -1.23 -7.28
N LEU A 147 -2.66 -0.99 -8.36
CA LEU A 147 -1.94 -2.04 -9.07
C LEU A 147 -0.56 -2.25 -8.42
N GLY A 148 -0.39 -3.40 -7.77
CA GLY A 148 0.87 -3.91 -7.24
C GLY A 148 1.94 -4.11 -8.33
N GLY A 149 3.16 -4.42 -7.91
CA GLY A 149 4.29 -4.58 -8.84
C GLY A 149 4.72 -3.28 -9.54
N THR A 150 5.38 -3.42 -10.69
CA THR A 150 5.77 -2.31 -11.56
C THR A 150 5.20 -2.45 -12.96
N VAL A 151 5.12 -1.34 -13.68
CA VAL A 151 4.73 -1.34 -15.10
C VAL A 151 5.90 -1.84 -15.94
N GLY A 152 5.62 -2.77 -16.85
CA GLY A 152 6.62 -3.44 -17.69
C GLY A 152 6.89 -4.90 -17.27
N ASP A 153 6.42 -5.30 -16.09
CA ASP A 153 6.50 -6.68 -15.62
C ASP A 153 5.52 -7.59 -16.38
N ILE A 154 5.92 -8.84 -16.62
CA ILE A 154 5.10 -9.85 -17.34
C ILE A 154 3.83 -10.15 -16.56
N GLU A 155 3.96 -10.23 -15.24
CA GLU A 155 2.90 -10.53 -14.27
C GLU A 155 1.79 -9.47 -14.29
N SER A 156 2.15 -8.21 -14.58
CA SER A 156 1.22 -7.07 -14.61
C SER A 156 0.46 -6.93 -15.95
N MET A 157 0.91 -7.59 -17.02
CA MET A 157 0.35 -7.40 -18.37
C MET A 157 -1.17 -7.65 -18.46
N PRO A 158 -1.73 -8.75 -17.90
CA PRO A 158 -3.17 -8.99 -17.96
C PRO A 158 -3.98 -7.90 -17.24
N PHE A 159 -3.48 -7.41 -16.10
CA PHE A 159 -4.14 -6.37 -15.33
C PHE A 159 -4.10 -5.02 -16.01
N ILE A 160 -2.96 -4.63 -16.59
CA ILE A 160 -2.85 -3.37 -17.33
C ILE A 160 -3.81 -3.36 -18.53
N GLU A 161 -3.91 -4.47 -19.26
CA GLU A 161 -4.87 -4.59 -20.36
C GLU A 161 -6.33 -4.54 -19.88
N ALA A 162 -6.65 -5.21 -18.76
CA ALA A 162 -7.98 -5.16 -18.17
C ALA A 162 -8.37 -3.74 -17.71
N LEU A 163 -7.45 -3.04 -17.05
CA LEU A 163 -7.63 -1.66 -16.56
C LEU A 163 -7.71 -0.65 -17.71
N ARG A 164 -6.96 -0.89 -18.79
CA ARG A 164 -7.09 -0.12 -20.04
C ARG A 164 -8.50 -0.26 -20.60
N GLN A 165 -9.02 -1.48 -20.73
CA GLN A 165 -10.39 -1.72 -21.20
C GLN A 165 -11.43 -1.13 -20.24
N LEU A 166 -11.22 -1.24 -18.92
CA LEU A 166 -12.09 -0.64 -17.90
C LEU A 166 -12.20 0.88 -18.08
N SER A 167 -11.08 1.56 -18.34
CA SER A 167 -11.07 3.02 -18.54
C SER A 167 -11.98 3.45 -19.71
N PHE A 168 -12.11 2.62 -20.74
CA PHE A 168 -13.02 2.87 -21.85
C PHE A 168 -14.48 2.51 -21.53
N SER A 169 -14.72 1.41 -20.81
CA SER A 169 -16.09 0.99 -20.47
C SER A 169 -16.78 1.96 -19.52
N VAL A 170 -16.05 2.49 -18.54
CA VAL A 170 -16.59 3.43 -17.55
C VAL A 170 -16.62 4.86 -18.08
N GLY A 171 -15.78 5.20 -19.05
CA GLY A 171 -15.70 6.53 -19.66
C GLY A 171 -14.75 7.50 -18.94
N PRO A 172 -14.33 8.58 -19.62
CA PRO A 172 -13.24 9.45 -19.19
C PRO A 172 -13.51 10.20 -17.87
N ASP A 173 -14.77 10.58 -17.63
CA ASP A 173 -15.18 11.30 -16.41
C ASP A 173 -15.37 10.36 -15.20
N ASN A 174 -15.13 9.06 -15.37
CA ASN A 174 -15.27 8.05 -14.33
C ASN A 174 -13.95 7.36 -13.98
N PHE A 175 -12.84 7.76 -14.62
CA PHE A 175 -11.53 7.13 -14.44
C PHE A 175 -10.42 8.19 -14.30
N CYS A 176 -9.60 8.05 -13.26
CA CYS A 176 -8.42 8.86 -13.02
C CYS A 176 -7.22 7.94 -12.79
N LEU A 177 -6.06 8.29 -13.34
CA LEU A 177 -4.83 7.49 -13.28
C LEU A 177 -3.71 8.31 -12.68
N ILE A 178 -3.11 7.78 -11.62
CA ILE A 178 -1.99 8.36 -10.90
C ILE A 178 -0.81 7.40 -11.01
N HIS A 179 0.27 7.83 -11.64
CA HIS A 179 1.46 7.00 -11.80
C HIS A 179 2.53 7.40 -10.78
N VAL A 180 2.90 6.46 -9.91
CA VAL A 180 3.91 6.64 -8.87
C VAL A 180 5.28 6.31 -9.44
N SER A 181 6.22 7.24 -9.38
CA SER A 181 7.55 7.09 -9.97
C SER A 181 8.65 7.69 -9.10
N LEU A 182 9.87 7.17 -9.23
CA LEU A 182 11.05 7.63 -8.49
C LEU A 182 11.76 8.76 -9.23
N ILE A 183 12.12 9.80 -8.49
CA ILE A 183 13.04 10.86 -8.91
C ILE A 183 14.33 10.72 -8.07
N PRO A 184 15.31 9.94 -8.54
CA PRO A 184 16.55 9.75 -7.81
C PRO A 184 17.44 10.99 -7.89
N VAL A 185 18.19 11.23 -6.82
CA VAL A 185 19.27 12.21 -6.75
C VAL A 185 20.58 11.45 -6.69
N LEU A 186 21.44 11.64 -7.69
CA LEU A 186 22.76 10.99 -7.70
C LEU A 186 23.75 11.86 -6.93
N GLY A 187 24.30 11.32 -5.83
CA GLY A 187 25.07 12.08 -4.84
C GLY A 187 26.27 12.86 -5.36
N VAL A 188 26.87 12.43 -6.49
CA VAL A 188 28.03 13.11 -7.10
C VAL A 188 27.63 14.44 -7.77
N VAL A 189 26.39 14.54 -8.26
CA VAL A 189 25.92 15.68 -9.07
C VAL A 189 24.88 16.51 -8.31
N GLY A 190 24.18 15.93 -7.32
CA GLY A 190 23.12 16.60 -6.57
C GLY A 190 21.88 16.95 -7.39
N GLU A 191 21.83 16.57 -8.67
CA GLU A 191 20.73 16.87 -9.60
C GLU A 191 19.63 15.81 -9.54
N GLN A 192 18.38 16.25 -9.45
CA GLN A 192 17.19 15.41 -9.59
C GLN A 192 17.07 14.84 -11.02
N LYS A 193 17.11 13.53 -11.16
CA LYS A 193 17.07 12.87 -12.47
C LYS A 193 15.65 12.44 -12.84
N THR A 194 15.12 12.98 -13.93
CA THR A 194 13.75 12.71 -14.40
C THR A 194 13.64 11.54 -15.39
N LYS A 195 14.75 11.06 -15.95
CA LYS A 195 14.75 10.07 -17.05
C LYS A 195 14.06 8.76 -16.67
N PRO A 196 14.26 8.18 -15.48
CA PRO A 196 13.54 6.96 -15.09
C PRO A 196 12.02 7.13 -15.18
N THR A 197 11.50 8.27 -14.70
CA THR A 197 10.07 8.59 -14.80
C THR A 197 9.61 8.74 -16.25
N GLN A 198 10.42 9.37 -17.11
CA GLN A 198 10.09 9.52 -18.54
C GLN A 198 9.96 8.17 -19.25
N HIS A 199 10.86 7.22 -18.97
CA HIS A 199 10.80 5.88 -19.53
C HIS A 199 9.60 5.09 -19.00
N SER A 200 9.33 5.19 -17.69
CA SER A 200 8.17 4.55 -17.06
C SER A 200 6.84 5.04 -17.65
N VAL A 201 6.68 6.35 -17.85
CA VAL A 201 5.49 6.91 -18.50
C VAL A 201 5.40 6.53 -19.98
N ARG A 202 6.52 6.38 -20.69
CA ARG A 202 6.52 5.88 -22.06
C ARG A 202 6.00 4.44 -22.13
N GLU A 203 6.44 3.59 -21.21
CA GLU A 203 6.00 2.19 -21.13
C GLU A 203 4.50 2.10 -20.81
N LEU A 204 4.04 2.83 -19.79
CA LEU A 204 2.63 2.88 -19.42
C LEU A 204 1.73 3.31 -20.60
N ARG A 205 2.17 4.32 -21.37
CA ARG A 205 1.46 4.78 -22.58
C ARG A 205 1.50 3.78 -23.72
N ALA A 206 2.60 3.05 -23.89
CA ALA A 206 2.69 1.99 -24.90
C ALA A 206 1.67 0.87 -24.61
N LEU A 207 1.39 0.63 -23.33
CA LEU A 207 0.33 -0.27 -22.87
C LEU A 207 -1.07 0.37 -22.87
N GLY A 208 -1.23 1.57 -23.43
CA GLY A 208 -2.51 2.23 -23.65
C GLY A 208 -3.09 3.00 -22.47
N LEU A 209 -2.34 3.19 -21.39
CA LEU A 209 -2.74 3.99 -20.24
C LEU A 209 -1.97 5.32 -20.20
N THR A 210 -2.68 6.45 -20.06
CA THR A 210 -2.05 7.77 -19.94
C THR A 210 -2.30 8.35 -18.56
N PRO A 211 -1.25 8.69 -17.79
CA PRO A 211 -1.44 9.22 -16.44
C PRO A 211 -2.04 10.63 -16.47
N HIS A 212 -3.00 10.86 -15.57
CA HIS A 212 -3.60 12.18 -15.33
C HIS A 212 -2.78 12.96 -14.30
N LEU A 213 -2.17 12.26 -13.34
CA LEU A 213 -1.24 12.80 -12.36
C LEU A 213 0.02 11.93 -12.25
N LEU A 214 1.12 12.56 -11.86
CA LEU A 214 2.37 11.88 -11.49
C LEU A 214 2.64 12.09 -10.02
N ALA A 215 2.79 11.00 -9.27
CA ALA A 215 3.25 11.02 -7.89
C ALA A 215 4.75 10.73 -7.87
N CYS A 216 5.55 11.78 -7.80
CA CYS A 216 7.00 11.69 -7.89
C CYS A 216 7.61 11.57 -6.49
N ARG A 217 8.07 10.37 -6.16
CA ARG A 217 8.78 10.04 -4.92
C ARG A 217 10.23 10.51 -5.01
N SER A 218 10.70 11.25 -4.02
CA SER A 218 12.07 11.75 -3.95
C SER A 218 12.55 11.89 -2.51
N ALA A 219 13.87 11.97 -2.30
CA ALA A 219 14.40 12.25 -0.95
C ALA A 219 14.16 13.72 -0.55
N GLN A 220 14.31 14.64 -1.50
CA GLN A 220 14.17 16.08 -1.29
C GLN A 220 13.02 16.64 -2.12
N PRO A 221 12.43 17.80 -1.73
CA PRO A 221 11.40 18.46 -2.51
C PRO A 221 11.82 18.67 -3.97
N LEU A 222 10.90 18.42 -4.91
CA LEU A 222 11.15 18.64 -6.33
C LEU A 222 11.40 20.12 -6.63
N LEU A 223 12.44 20.38 -7.42
CA LEU A 223 12.72 21.70 -7.99
C LEU A 223 11.67 22.04 -9.06
N ASP A 224 11.34 23.31 -9.23
CA ASP A 224 10.36 23.74 -10.23
C ASP A 224 10.79 23.37 -11.65
N ASN A 225 12.08 23.48 -11.96
CA ASN A 225 12.62 23.04 -13.25
C ASN A 225 12.41 21.53 -13.49
N THR A 226 12.55 20.72 -12.44
CA THR A 226 12.27 19.27 -12.50
C THR A 226 10.80 19.01 -12.83
N LYS A 227 9.88 19.76 -12.21
CA LYS A 227 8.43 19.67 -12.51
C LYS A 227 8.12 20.09 -13.94
N VAL A 228 8.64 21.23 -14.40
CA VAL A 228 8.43 21.71 -15.78
C VAL A 228 8.93 20.68 -16.80
N LYS A 229 10.12 20.11 -16.55
CA LYS A 229 10.68 19.05 -17.39
C LYS A 229 9.78 17.81 -17.41
N LEU A 230 9.37 17.31 -16.26
CA LEU A 230 8.46 16.17 -16.18
C LEU A 230 7.15 16.44 -16.93
N SER A 231 6.62 17.65 -16.81
CA SER A 231 5.39 18.08 -17.50
C SER A 231 5.53 17.95 -19.02
N GLN A 232 6.61 18.53 -19.57
CA GLN A 232 6.89 18.51 -21.01
C GLN A 232 7.13 17.10 -21.55
N PHE A 233 7.87 16.26 -20.84
CA PHE A 233 8.23 14.93 -21.34
C PHE A 233 7.15 13.87 -21.12
N CYS A 234 6.36 14.01 -20.06
CA CYS A 234 5.33 13.03 -19.68
C CYS A 234 3.93 13.41 -20.17
N HIS A 235 3.76 14.63 -20.70
CA HIS A 235 2.48 15.19 -21.14
C HIS A 235 1.44 15.26 -20.00
N VAL A 236 1.90 15.65 -18.82
CA VAL A 236 1.05 15.86 -17.63
C VAL A 236 1.19 17.32 -17.22
N GLU A 237 0.08 18.00 -16.91
CA GLU A 237 0.12 19.40 -16.48
C GLU A 237 1.04 19.56 -15.26
N ALA A 238 1.82 20.66 -15.20
CA ALA A 238 2.76 20.87 -14.10
C ALA A 238 2.08 20.89 -12.72
N ALA A 239 0.82 21.33 -12.65
CA ALA A 239 -0.01 21.29 -11.45
C ALA A 239 -0.35 19.87 -10.97
N ASN A 240 -0.31 18.88 -11.87
CA ASN A 240 -0.60 17.47 -11.60
C ASN A 240 0.67 16.65 -11.32
N ILE A 241 1.82 17.31 -11.16
CA ILE A 241 3.08 16.68 -10.76
C ILE A 241 3.24 16.84 -9.25
N LEU A 242 2.84 15.80 -8.53
CA LEU A 242 2.81 15.74 -7.09
C LEU A 242 4.20 15.39 -6.56
N ASN A 243 4.75 16.26 -5.73
CA ASN A 243 6.00 16.07 -5.01
C ASN A 243 5.72 15.25 -3.73
N ILE A 244 6.18 14.01 -3.69
CA ILE A 244 6.05 13.10 -2.54
C ILE A 244 7.43 12.86 -1.95
N HIS A 245 8.01 13.87 -1.31
CA HIS A 245 9.34 13.76 -0.73
C HIS A 245 9.36 12.98 0.58
N ASP A 246 10.54 12.61 1.08
CA ASP A 246 10.67 11.98 2.39
C ASP A 246 10.14 12.90 3.49
N VAL A 247 9.24 12.35 4.30
CA VAL A 247 8.61 13.03 5.43
C VAL A 247 8.85 12.22 6.71
N PRO A 248 8.84 12.85 7.90
CA PRO A 248 9.13 12.15 9.15
C PRO A 248 8.22 10.94 9.40
N LYS A 249 6.92 11.07 9.06
CA LYS A 249 5.90 10.02 9.20
C LYS A 249 4.84 10.11 8.11
N ILE A 250 4.21 8.96 7.85
CA ILE A 250 3.19 8.78 6.81
C ILE A 250 1.95 9.70 6.96
N TRP A 251 1.65 10.21 8.16
CA TRP A 251 0.54 11.15 8.36
C TRP A 251 0.74 12.52 7.70
N HIS A 252 1.98 12.86 7.33
CA HIS A 252 2.28 14.06 6.57
C HIS A 252 1.87 13.94 5.09
N ILE A 253 1.73 12.72 4.55
CA ILE A 253 1.47 12.52 3.13
C ILE A 253 0.09 13.06 2.69
N PRO A 254 -1.03 12.81 3.39
CA PRO A 254 -2.31 13.45 3.06
C PRO A 254 -2.26 14.98 3.10
N LEU A 255 -1.54 15.57 4.07
CA LEU A 255 -1.37 17.01 4.18
C LEU A 255 -0.57 17.58 3.00
N LEU A 256 0.49 16.88 2.60
CA LEU A 256 1.33 17.21 1.45
C LEU A 256 0.52 17.16 0.13
N LEU A 257 -0.35 16.17 -0.02
CA LEU A 257 -1.26 16.04 -1.17
C LEU A 257 -2.32 17.15 -1.20
N ARG A 258 -2.92 17.47 -0.05
CA ARG A 258 -3.87 18.60 0.08
C ARG A 258 -3.22 19.92 -0.31
N ASN A 259 -2.03 20.20 0.22
CA ASN A 259 -1.31 21.46 -0.04
C ASN A 259 -0.96 21.63 -1.54
N GLN A 260 -0.76 20.52 -2.25
CA GLN A 260 -0.52 20.49 -3.70
C GLN A 260 -1.81 20.43 -4.52
N LYS A 261 -2.99 20.55 -3.89
CA LYS A 261 -4.31 20.52 -4.55
C LYS A 261 -4.58 19.22 -5.33
N ALA A 262 -4.02 18.09 -4.88
CA ALA A 262 -4.24 16.80 -5.53
C ALA A 262 -5.74 16.42 -5.61
N HIS A 263 -6.49 16.67 -4.53
CA HIS A 263 -7.96 16.53 -4.51
C HIS A 263 -8.61 17.28 -5.66
N HIS A 264 -8.27 18.56 -5.87
CA HIS A 264 -8.90 19.38 -6.88
C HIS A 264 -8.68 18.81 -8.29
N SER A 265 -7.46 18.38 -8.61
CA SER A 265 -7.15 17.75 -9.90
C SER A 265 -7.90 16.44 -10.10
N ILE A 266 -8.00 15.59 -9.07
CA ILE A 266 -8.74 14.32 -9.13
C ILE A 266 -10.25 14.58 -9.28
N LEU A 267 -10.82 15.50 -8.50
CA LEU A 267 -12.23 15.86 -8.56
C LEU A 267 -12.60 16.48 -9.90
N LYS A 268 -11.71 17.28 -10.50
CA LYS A 268 -11.89 17.83 -11.84
C LYS A 268 -11.92 16.71 -12.88
N GLN A 269 -10.96 15.77 -12.82
CA GLN A 269 -10.90 14.62 -13.74
C GLN A 269 -12.13 13.72 -13.63
N LEU A 270 -12.68 13.54 -12.43
CA LEU A 270 -13.81 12.66 -12.18
C LEU A 270 -15.18 13.36 -12.25
N ASN A 271 -15.22 14.64 -12.63
CA ASN A 271 -16.43 15.47 -12.64
C ASN A 271 -17.18 15.45 -11.29
N LEU A 272 -16.46 15.65 -10.18
CA LEU A 272 -16.96 15.62 -8.81
C LEU A 272 -16.90 16.98 -8.10
N LEU A 273 -16.44 18.04 -8.78
CA LEU A 273 -16.27 19.38 -8.18
C LEU A 273 -17.58 19.99 -7.63
N SER A 274 -18.73 19.62 -8.20
CA SER A 274 -20.03 20.16 -7.79
C SER A 274 -20.58 19.55 -6.50
N ILE A 275 -20.11 18.37 -6.11
CA ILE A 275 -20.59 17.65 -4.92
C ILE A 275 -19.57 17.62 -3.79
N ALA A 276 -18.28 17.79 -4.10
CA ALA A 276 -17.20 17.71 -3.14
C ALA A 276 -17.05 18.99 -2.32
N ALA A 277 -16.80 18.82 -1.02
CA ALA A 277 -16.46 19.90 -0.11
C ALA A 277 -14.94 20.19 -0.11
N PRO A 278 -14.51 21.38 0.36
CA PRO A 278 -13.10 21.61 0.68
C PRO A 278 -12.58 20.57 1.69
N PRO A 279 -11.36 20.03 1.50
CA PRO A 279 -10.86 18.94 2.33
C PRO A 279 -10.60 19.36 3.78
N ASP A 280 -11.30 18.76 4.75
CA ASP A 280 -11.00 18.91 6.18
C ASP A 280 -10.06 17.81 6.69
N LEU A 281 -8.79 18.17 6.92
CA LEU A 281 -7.75 17.29 7.45
C LEU A 281 -7.28 17.71 8.86
N LYS A 282 -8.11 18.39 9.66
CA LYS A 282 -7.70 18.85 11.01
C LYS A 282 -7.21 17.72 11.91
N ALA A 283 -7.87 16.56 11.89
CA ALA A 283 -7.48 15.39 12.67
C ALA A 283 -6.10 14.86 12.27
N TRP A 284 -5.83 14.79 10.96
CA TRP A 284 -4.53 14.38 10.42
C TRP A 284 -3.43 15.38 10.76
N ASN A 285 -3.73 16.68 10.65
CA ASN A 285 -2.80 17.74 11.03
C ASN A 285 -2.42 17.65 12.51
N ARG A 286 -3.42 17.52 13.40
CA ARG A 286 -3.20 17.35 14.83
C ARG A 286 -2.34 16.12 15.13
N ARG A 287 -2.60 14.99 14.47
CA ARG A 287 -1.84 13.74 14.67
C ARG A 287 -0.38 13.92 14.27
N ALA A 288 -0.12 14.53 13.12
CA ALA A 288 1.24 14.81 12.64
C ALA A 288 1.98 15.77 13.59
N GLU A 289 1.35 16.88 13.97
CA GLU A 289 1.92 17.86 14.92
C GLU A 289 2.17 17.25 16.29
N THR A 290 1.27 16.41 16.79
CA THR A 290 1.46 15.73 18.08
C THR A 290 2.71 14.88 18.04
N PHE A 291 2.88 14.07 17.00
CA PHE A 291 4.04 13.21 16.84
C PHE A 291 5.36 13.99 16.73
N ASP A 292 5.37 15.05 15.92
CA ASP A 292 6.57 15.86 15.69
C ASP A 292 7.06 16.57 16.96
N ASN A 293 6.16 16.84 17.91
CA ASN A 293 6.45 17.51 19.18
C ASN A 293 6.65 16.57 20.37
N LEU A 294 6.70 15.25 20.17
CA LEU A 294 6.96 14.30 21.26
C LEU A 294 8.41 14.38 21.74
N THR A 295 8.59 14.65 23.03
CA THR A 295 9.90 14.69 23.70
C THR A 295 10.21 13.43 24.47
N ASP A 296 9.21 12.90 25.19
CA ASP A 296 9.38 11.74 26.05
C ASP A 296 9.32 10.45 25.23
N SER A 297 10.11 9.45 25.61
CA SER A 297 10.21 8.17 24.91
C SER A 297 9.96 7.00 25.84
N VAL A 298 9.40 5.92 25.30
CA VAL A 298 9.24 4.64 25.98
C VAL A 298 10.08 3.57 25.29
N ARG A 299 10.86 2.80 26.04
CA ARG A 299 11.69 1.71 25.52
C ARG A 299 10.90 0.41 25.54
N ILE A 300 10.68 -0.15 24.35
CA ILE A 300 9.91 -1.36 24.13
C ILE A 300 10.84 -2.42 23.57
N ALA A 301 11.01 -3.53 24.27
CA ALA A 301 11.68 -4.72 23.73
C ALA A 301 10.67 -5.51 22.91
N MET A 302 10.90 -5.65 21.60
CA MET A 302 10.13 -6.52 20.73
C MET A 302 10.87 -7.83 20.52
N VAL A 303 10.36 -8.91 21.13
CA VAL A 303 10.97 -10.24 21.09
C VAL A 303 10.29 -11.06 20.02
N GLY A 304 10.91 -11.18 18.85
CA GLY A 304 10.31 -11.81 17.67
C GLY A 304 11.21 -12.86 17.03
N LYS A 305 10.62 -13.63 16.11
CA LYS A 305 11.36 -14.59 15.27
C LYS A 305 11.94 -13.93 14.02
N TYR A 306 11.27 -12.89 13.53
CA TYR A 306 11.53 -12.25 12.22
C TYR A 306 12.21 -10.88 12.36
N VAL A 307 13.22 -10.75 13.24
CA VAL A 307 13.84 -9.45 13.58
C VAL A 307 14.62 -8.81 12.42
N GLY A 308 15.06 -9.59 11.43
CA GLY A 308 15.82 -9.08 10.28
C GLY A 308 15.01 -8.28 9.26
N LEU A 309 13.68 -8.38 9.29
CA LEU A 309 12.78 -7.66 8.38
C LEU A 309 11.74 -6.88 9.19
N THR A 310 11.82 -5.56 9.15
CA THR A 310 10.88 -4.68 9.85
C THR A 310 9.43 -4.86 9.41
N ASP A 311 9.24 -5.35 8.19
CA ASP A 311 7.93 -5.49 7.56
C ASP A 311 7.18 -6.75 8.04
N SER A 312 7.87 -7.70 8.69
CA SER A 312 7.25 -8.90 9.24
C SER A 312 6.38 -8.65 10.48
N TYR A 313 6.47 -7.45 11.07
CA TYR A 313 5.69 -7.03 12.25
C TYR A 313 5.14 -5.61 12.10
N LEU A 314 4.92 -5.17 10.85
CA LEU A 314 4.59 -3.77 10.57
C LEU A 314 3.29 -3.35 11.27
N SER A 315 2.25 -4.18 11.24
CA SER A 315 0.95 -3.89 11.86
C SER A 315 1.09 -3.65 13.36
N VAL A 316 1.88 -4.50 14.03
CA VAL A 316 2.18 -4.41 15.47
C VAL A 316 2.91 -3.09 15.77
N VAL A 317 3.92 -2.75 14.97
CA VAL A 317 4.66 -1.48 15.11
C VAL A 317 3.73 -0.29 14.88
N LYS A 318 2.80 -0.34 13.93
CA LYS A 318 1.82 0.75 13.71
C LYS A 318 0.84 0.87 14.88
N ALA A 319 0.34 -0.24 15.42
CA ALA A 319 -0.57 -0.24 16.56
C ALA A 319 0.11 0.36 17.81
N LEU A 320 1.35 -0.07 18.11
CA LEU A 320 2.14 0.50 19.20
C LEU A 320 2.38 1.99 19.01
N LEU A 321 2.67 2.42 17.78
CA LEU A 321 2.86 3.83 17.49
C LEU A 321 1.58 4.64 17.76
N HIS A 322 0.41 4.13 17.38
CA HIS A 322 -0.87 4.77 17.66
C HIS A 322 -1.14 4.88 19.17
N ALA A 323 -0.91 3.80 19.92
CA ALA A 323 -1.08 3.79 21.37
C ALA A 323 -0.10 4.73 22.08
N SER A 324 1.17 4.72 21.67
CA SER A 324 2.22 5.55 22.26
C SER A 324 1.93 7.03 22.09
N ILE A 325 1.43 7.44 20.91
CA ILE A 325 1.03 8.83 20.66
C ILE A 325 -0.14 9.26 21.53
N ALA A 326 -1.11 8.38 21.76
CA ALA A 326 -2.22 8.67 22.67
C ALA A 326 -1.72 8.91 24.11
N CYS A 327 -0.59 8.33 24.49
CA CYS A 327 0.09 8.55 25.76
C CYS A 327 1.12 9.68 25.74
N SER A 328 1.26 10.41 24.62
CA SER A 328 2.32 11.42 24.43
C SER A 328 3.75 10.86 24.61
N LEU A 329 3.97 9.62 24.21
CA LEU A 329 5.26 8.94 24.26
C LEU A 329 5.73 8.55 22.87
N LYS A 330 7.03 8.71 22.61
CA LYS A 330 7.69 8.23 21.40
C LYS A 330 8.19 6.81 21.60
N PRO A 331 7.71 5.82 20.83
CA PRO A 331 8.18 4.44 20.98
C PRO A 331 9.61 4.30 20.46
N SER A 332 10.50 3.76 21.29
CA SER A 332 11.84 3.29 20.91
C SER A 332 11.82 1.77 20.97
N ILE A 333 11.85 1.12 19.81
CA ILE A 333 11.72 -0.33 19.70
C ILE A 333 13.12 -0.94 19.62
N ASP A 334 13.47 -1.72 20.63
CA ASP A 334 14.65 -2.56 20.66
C ASP A 334 14.26 -3.95 20.18
N TRP A 335 14.78 -4.36 19.03
CA TRP A 335 14.47 -5.67 18.45
C TRP A 335 15.36 -6.75 19.05
N ILE A 336 14.75 -7.84 19.49
CA ILE A 336 15.45 -8.96 20.13
C ILE A 336 15.02 -10.24 19.42
N SER A 337 15.98 -10.98 18.86
CA SER A 337 15.68 -12.30 18.30
C SER A 337 15.35 -13.25 19.45
N ALA A 338 14.23 -13.95 19.36
CA ALA A 338 13.84 -14.94 20.38
C ALA A 338 14.93 -16.01 20.57
N SER A 339 15.61 -16.42 19.48
CA SER A 339 16.73 -17.37 19.53
C SER A 339 17.92 -16.87 20.35
N ASP A 340 18.13 -15.55 20.42
CA ASP A 340 19.27 -14.98 21.15
C ASP A 340 19.06 -15.07 22.67
N LEU A 341 17.86 -15.37 23.14
CA LEU A 341 17.54 -15.56 24.55
C LEU A 341 17.67 -17.02 25.00
N GLU A 342 17.96 -17.95 24.09
CA GLU A 342 18.02 -19.40 24.38
C GLU A 342 19.40 -19.85 24.92
N ASP A 343 19.40 -20.93 25.72
CA ASP A 343 20.60 -21.51 26.33
C ASP A 343 21.62 -22.01 25.28
N ASP A 344 21.15 -22.47 24.12
CA ASP A 344 22.01 -22.86 23.01
C ASP A 344 22.82 -21.67 22.48
N THR A 345 22.22 -20.49 22.44
CA THR A 345 22.92 -19.25 22.07
C THR A 345 23.84 -18.78 23.19
N ALA A 346 23.48 -18.99 24.46
CA ALA A 346 24.39 -18.72 25.57
C ALA A 346 25.71 -19.51 25.46
N ARG A 347 25.67 -20.73 24.89
CA ARG A 347 26.84 -21.58 24.63
C ARG A 347 27.57 -21.20 23.34
N SER A 348 26.83 -20.98 22.24
CA SER A 348 27.41 -20.82 20.90
C SER A 348 27.80 -19.37 20.58
N ALA A 349 27.05 -18.38 21.07
CA ALA A 349 27.26 -16.95 20.84
C ALA A 349 26.97 -16.12 22.12
N PRO A 350 27.82 -16.24 23.16
CA PRO A 350 27.56 -15.64 24.47
C PRO A 350 27.42 -14.11 24.45
N GLU A 351 28.09 -13.42 23.52
CA GLU A 351 27.98 -11.97 23.36
C GLU A 351 26.59 -11.54 22.88
N ALA A 352 26.05 -12.23 21.87
CA ALA A 352 24.70 -11.96 21.34
C ALA A 352 23.64 -12.23 22.42
N HIS A 353 23.79 -13.34 23.14
CA HIS A 353 22.91 -13.69 24.26
C HIS A 353 22.96 -12.65 25.39
N ALA A 354 24.16 -12.22 25.81
CA ALA A 354 24.31 -11.19 26.83
C ALA A 354 23.71 -9.84 26.39
N ALA A 355 23.87 -9.46 25.11
CA ALA A 355 23.31 -8.24 24.54
C ALA A 355 21.77 -8.28 24.52
N ALA A 356 21.17 -9.41 24.08
CA ALA A 356 19.73 -9.62 24.07
C ALA A 356 19.13 -9.49 25.48
N TRP A 357 19.67 -10.20 26.46
CA TRP A 357 19.21 -10.10 27.86
C TRP A 357 19.45 -8.74 28.50
N LYS A 358 20.48 -8.00 28.07
CA LYS A 358 20.72 -6.62 28.53
C LYS A 358 19.66 -5.68 27.96
N SER A 359 19.34 -5.80 26.67
CA SER A 359 18.28 -5.01 26.03
C SER A 359 16.93 -5.28 26.70
N LEU A 360 16.58 -6.55 26.91
CA LEU A 360 15.34 -6.96 27.56
C LEU A 360 15.20 -6.41 28.99
N ARG A 361 16.26 -6.47 29.80
CA ARG A 361 16.27 -5.93 31.18
C ARG A 361 16.18 -4.41 31.25
N ASN A 362 16.58 -3.73 30.18
CA ASN A 362 16.55 -2.27 30.08
C ASN A 362 15.22 -1.74 29.54
N ALA A 363 14.34 -2.61 29.01
CA ALA A 363 13.06 -2.21 28.47
C ALA A 363 12.03 -1.91 29.57
N GLU A 364 11.14 -0.97 29.30
CA GLU A 364 10.00 -0.63 30.18
C GLU A 364 8.77 -1.47 29.84
N CYS A 365 8.74 -2.02 28.63
CA CYS A 365 7.68 -2.87 28.11
C CYS A 365 8.30 -3.98 27.25
N VAL A 366 7.76 -5.19 27.36
CA VAL A 366 8.12 -6.33 26.51
C VAL A 366 6.90 -6.72 25.69
N LEU A 367 7.09 -6.82 24.37
CA LEU A 367 6.06 -7.31 23.47
C LEU A 367 6.57 -8.54 22.71
N VAL A 368 5.76 -9.59 22.74
CA VAL A 368 6.01 -10.83 22.02
C VAL A 368 4.91 -10.99 20.96
N PRO A 369 5.18 -10.66 19.69
CA PRO A 369 4.22 -10.85 18.60
C PRO A 369 4.15 -12.32 18.14
N GLY A 370 3.12 -12.57 17.32
CA GLY A 370 2.87 -13.82 16.64
C GLY A 370 4.10 -14.48 15.99
N GLY A 371 4.21 -15.80 16.04
CA GLY A 371 5.20 -16.54 15.26
C GLY A 371 4.80 -17.98 14.92
N PHE A 372 5.25 -18.49 13.77
CA PHE A 372 5.00 -19.86 13.33
C PHE A 372 6.25 -20.76 13.44
N GLY A 373 6.05 -22.07 13.56
CA GLY A 373 7.10 -23.09 13.59
C GLY A 373 7.86 -23.22 14.91
N ASP A 374 8.82 -24.14 14.96
CA ASP A 374 9.48 -24.56 16.21
C ASP A 374 10.65 -23.66 16.63
N ARG A 375 11.16 -22.84 15.70
CA ARG A 375 12.27 -21.91 15.97
C ARG A 375 11.85 -20.82 16.95
N GLY A 376 12.64 -20.54 17.99
CA GLY A 376 12.35 -19.46 18.95
C GLY A 376 11.20 -19.79 19.90
N VAL A 377 10.85 -21.07 20.07
CA VAL A 377 9.85 -21.57 21.01
C VAL A 377 10.53 -22.59 21.92
N TRP A 378 10.29 -22.48 23.23
CA TRP A 378 10.80 -23.47 24.18
C TRP A 378 10.05 -24.80 24.00
N ASN A 379 10.78 -25.92 23.93
CA ASN A 379 10.29 -27.25 23.52
C ASN A 379 9.05 -27.81 24.29
N ASP A 380 8.61 -27.17 25.38
CA ASP A 380 7.46 -27.59 26.20
C ASP A 380 6.18 -26.75 25.98
N ILE A 381 6.23 -25.67 25.20
CA ILE A 381 5.03 -24.89 24.82
C ILE A 381 4.69 -25.29 23.39
N GLY A 382 3.63 -26.09 23.24
CA GLY A 382 3.22 -26.68 21.96
C GLY A 382 3.23 -25.68 20.80
N SER A 383 3.58 -26.18 19.61
CA SER A 383 3.90 -25.48 18.35
C SER A 383 2.77 -24.65 17.71
N LYS A 384 1.87 -24.08 18.50
CA LYS A 384 0.81 -23.18 18.03
C LYS A 384 0.72 -21.96 18.93
N ILE A 385 1.16 -20.83 18.37
CA ILE A 385 0.91 -19.46 18.82
C ILE A 385 1.71 -19.11 20.10
N CYS A 386 2.88 -18.49 19.90
CA CYS A 386 3.24 -17.33 20.71
C CYS A 386 2.70 -16.11 19.98
#